data_AF-A0AAF1ASP7-F1
#
_entry.id   AF-A0AAF1ASP7-F1
#
_cell.length_a   1.000
_cell.length_b   1.000
_cell.length_c   1.000
_cell.angle_alpha   90.00
_cell.angle_beta   90.00
_cell.angle_gamma   90.00
#
_symmetry.space_group_name_H-M   'P 1'
#
loop_
_entity.id
_entity.type
_entity.pdbx_description
1 polymer ?
#
loop_
_entity_poly.entity_id
_entity_poly.type
_entity_poly.pdbx_seq_one_letter_code
_entity_poly.pdbx_strand_id
1 'polypeptide(L)'
;MTNDKGNVEGKKQAAADVLYNYSSFAMTCIGNQVRPCDLRMHLMKEISGMQTSLKESSQKPGSPKAGTASSSGMQLDKNETFRALLA
;
A
#
# COMPACT_ATOMS: atom_id res chain seq x y z
N MET A 1 -2.02 -0.69 -45.45
CA MET A 1 -1.47 -1.33 -44.22
C MET A 1 -1.19 -0.23 -43.21
N THR A 2 -2.21 0.31 -42.55
CA THR A 2 -2.09 1.56 -41.74
C THR A 2 -2.98 1.54 -40.47
N ASN A 3 -3.36 0.36 -39.98
CA ASN A 3 -4.24 0.22 -38.82
C ASN A 3 -3.49 0.04 -37.48
N ASP A 4 -2.18 -0.23 -37.50
CA ASP A 4 -1.43 -0.53 -36.27
C ASP A 4 -1.06 0.72 -35.44
N LYS A 5 -0.80 1.86 -36.10
CA LYS A 5 -0.37 3.08 -35.41
C LYS A 5 -1.47 3.68 -34.54
N GLY A 6 -2.73 3.62 -34.98
CA GLY A 6 -3.89 4.04 -34.19
C GLY A 6 -4.18 3.10 -33.00
N ASN A 7 -3.90 1.80 -33.14
CA ASN A 7 -4.03 0.81 -32.08
C ASN A 7 -2.98 1.02 -30.97
N VAL A 8 -1.73 1.29 -31.34
CA VAL A 8 -0.66 1.55 -30.37
C VAL A 8 -0.92 2.85 -29.59
N GLU A 9 -1.35 3.92 -30.26
CA GLU A 9 -1.63 5.19 -29.58
C GLU A 9 -2.85 5.10 -28.67
N GLY A 10 -3.91 4.39 -29.09
CA GLY A 10 -5.07 4.13 -28.23
C GLY A 10 -4.71 3.32 -26.98
N LYS A 11 -3.82 2.33 -27.09
CA LYS A 11 -3.32 1.56 -25.93
C LYS A 11 -2.49 2.41 -24.99
N LYS A 12 -1.64 3.32 -25.51
CA LYS A 12 -0.88 4.26 -24.68
C LYS A 12 -1.81 5.19 -23.91
N GLN A 13 -2.82 5.74 -24.58
CA GLN A 13 -3.79 6.62 -23.93
C GLN A 13 -4.54 5.87 -22.82
N ALA A 14 -5.05 4.67 -23.11
CA ALA A 14 -5.73 3.86 -22.10
C ALA A 14 -4.82 3.55 -20.89
N ALA A 15 -3.54 3.22 -21.13
CA ALA A 15 -2.58 2.99 -20.05
C ALA A 15 -2.32 4.27 -19.23
N ALA A 16 -2.22 5.43 -19.90
CA ALA A 16 -2.05 6.72 -19.24
C ALA A 16 -3.27 7.06 -18.37
N ASP A 17 -4.49 6.84 -18.87
CA ASP A 17 -5.73 7.09 -18.13
C ASP A 17 -5.82 6.20 -16.89
N VAL A 18 -5.46 4.91 -17.02
CA VAL A 18 -5.39 3.98 -15.88
C VAL A 18 -4.38 4.45 -14.83
N LEU A 19 -3.18 4.86 -15.26
CA LEU A 19 -2.16 5.37 -14.34
C LEU A 19 -2.62 6.65 -13.63
N TYR A 20 -3.25 7.56 -14.37
CA TYR A 20 -3.75 8.82 -13.83
C TYR A 20 -4.83 8.58 -12.76
N ASN A 21 -5.83 7.74 -13.08
CA ASN A 21 -6.89 7.38 -12.15
C ASN A 21 -6.33 6.74 -10.87
N TYR A 22 -5.36 5.82 -11.03
CA TYR A 22 -4.68 5.19 -9.90
C TYR A 22 -3.91 6.22 -9.04
N SER A 23 -3.18 7.14 -9.68
CA SER A 23 -2.41 8.17 -8.98
C SER A 23 -3.32 9.12 -8.17
N SER A 24 -4.46 9.50 -8.74
CA SER A 24 -5.47 10.33 -8.08
C SER A 24 -6.02 9.63 -6.85
N PHE A 25 -6.42 8.37 -6.99
CA PHE A 25 -6.90 7.54 -5.89
C PHE A 25 -5.85 7.43 -4.77
N ALA A 26 -4.58 7.14 -5.09
CA ALA A 26 -3.51 7.04 -4.11
C ALA A 26 -3.29 8.37 -3.35
N MET A 27 -3.32 9.50 -4.05
CA MET A 27 -3.22 10.83 -3.43
C MET A 27 -4.39 11.09 -2.47
N THR A 28 -5.62 10.73 -2.84
CA THR A 28 -6.78 10.81 -1.94
C THR A 28 -6.60 9.93 -0.70
N CYS A 29 -6.08 8.71 -0.85
CA CYS A 29 -5.82 7.81 0.27
C CYS A 29 -4.79 8.36 1.26
N ILE A 30 -3.74 9.01 0.74
CA ILE A 30 -2.72 9.69 1.53
C ILE A 30 -3.35 10.86 2.29
N GLY A 31 -4.16 11.69 1.62
CA GLY A 31 -4.88 12.80 2.26
C GLY A 31 -5.85 12.36 3.35
N ASN A 32 -6.47 11.19 3.17
CA ASN A 32 -7.43 10.60 4.11
C ASN A 32 -6.78 9.76 5.22
N GLN A 33 -5.46 9.84 5.41
CA GLN A 33 -4.70 9.13 6.46
C GLN A 33 -5.00 7.63 6.48
N VAL A 34 -5.21 7.02 5.31
CA VAL A 34 -5.44 5.58 5.19
C VAL A 34 -4.17 4.85 5.59
N ARG A 35 -4.30 3.83 6.44
CA ARG A 35 -3.13 3.03 6.82
C ARG A 35 -2.57 2.30 5.58
N PRO A 36 -1.25 2.24 5.39
CA PRO A 36 -0.64 1.54 4.26
C PRO A 36 -1.08 0.09 4.10
N CYS A 37 -1.37 -0.61 5.20
CA CYS A 37 -1.86 -1.99 5.18
C CYS A 37 -3.27 -2.12 4.57
N ASP A 38 -4.16 -1.17 4.88
CA ASP A 38 -5.54 -1.19 4.39
C ASP A 38 -5.58 -0.82 2.90
N LEU A 39 -4.76 0.17 2.50
CA LEU A 39 -4.54 0.49 1.09
C LEU A 39 -3.97 -0.71 0.33
N ARG A 40 -2.93 -1.38 0.86
CA ARG A 40 -2.35 -2.57 0.24
C ARG A 40 -3.39 -3.67 0.03
N MET A 41 -4.24 -3.95 1.02
CA MET A 41 -5.30 -4.95 0.88
C MET A 41 -6.38 -4.54 -0.13
N HIS A 42 -6.75 -3.27 -0.16
CA HIS A 42 -7.68 -2.74 -1.16
C HIS A 42 -7.13 -2.93 -2.58
N LEU A 43 -5.87 -2.56 -2.82
CA LEU A 43 -5.20 -2.77 -4.11
C LEU A 43 -5.17 -4.25 -4.51
N MET A 44 -4.85 -5.15 -3.57
CA MET A 44 -4.85 -6.58 -3.84
C MET A 44 -6.24 -7.10 -4.25
N LYS A 45 -7.32 -6.50 -3.75
CA LYS A 45 -8.69 -6.85 -4.14
C LYS A 45 -9.04 -6.29 -5.53
N GLU A 46 -8.68 -5.05 -5.81
CA GLU A 46 -8.92 -4.41 -7.12
C GLU A 46 -8.22 -5.16 -8.25
N ILE A 47 -6.93 -5.51 -8.11
CA ILE A 47 -6.20 -6.27 -9.13
C ILE A 47 -6.75 -7.68 -9.34
N SER A 48 -7.45 -8.23 -8.33
CA SER A 48 -8.11 -9.53 -8.41
C SER A 48 -9.53 -9.44 -9.01
N GLY A 49 -9.98 -8.25 -9.42
CA GLY A 49 -11.32 -8.01 -9.96
C GLY A 49 -12.43 -8.04 -8.91
N MET A 50 -12.08 -8.01 -7.62
CA MET A 50 -13.06 -8.01 -6.53
C MET A 50 -13.54 -6.59 -6.28
N GLN A 51 -14.87 -6.39 -6.18
CA GLN A 51 -15.40 -5.11 -5.72
C GLN A 51 -14.92 -4.81 -4.31
N THR A 52 -14.31 -3.65 -4.13
CA THR A 52 -13.81 -3.18 -2.84
C THR A 52 -14.04 -1.68 -2.70
N SER A 53 -14.22 -1.22 -1.46
CA SER A 53 -14.30 0.19 -1.12
C SER A 53 -13.35 0.44 0.05
N LEU A 54 -12.57 1.50 -0.06
CA LEU A 54 -11.68 1.95 0.98
C LEU A 54 -12.46 2.93 1.88
N LYS A 55 -12.85 2.48 3.07
CA LYS A 55 -13.49 3.38 4.04
C LYS A 55 -12.45 4.38 4.55
N GLU A 56 -12.84 5.65 4.62
CA GLU A 56 -12.03 6.68 5.25
C GLU A 56 -11.69 6.26 6.68
N SER A 57 -10.40 6.35 7.00
CA SER A 57 -9.90 6.18 8.34
C SER A 57 -10.51 7.29 9.20
N SER A 58 -11.60 6.99 9.92
CA SER A 58 -12.16 7.89 10.92
C SER A 58 -11.23 7.92 12.13
N GLN A 59 -10.03 8.49 11.95
CA GLN A 59 -9.17 8.86 13.06
C GLN A 59 -9.75 10.13 13.68
N LYS A 60 -10.61 9.93 14.67
CA LYS A 60 -10.89 10.97 15.66
C LYS A 60 -9.54 11.43 16.25
N PRO A 61 -9.19 12.72 16.22
CA PRO A 61 -7.95 13.20 16.80
C PRO A 61 -8.06 13.10 18.33
N GLY A 62 -7.54 12.03 18.91
CA GLY A 62 -7.60 11.81 20.35
C GLY A 62 -6.96 10.49 20.76
N SER A 63 -5.80 10.62 21.42
CA SER A 63 -5.04 9.62 22.19
C SER A 63 -4.03 8.72 21.46
N PRO A 64 -2.73 8.82 21.81
CA PRO A 64 -1.75 7.80 21.46
C PRO A 64 -2.01 6.54 22.29
N LYS A 65 -2.32 5.42 21.63
CA LYS A 65 -2.39 4.12 22.31
C LYS A 65 -0.97 3.55 22.41
N ALA A 66 -0.38 3.70 23.58
CA ALA A 66 0.82 2.97 23.99
C ALA A 66 0.50 1.47 24.16
N GLY A 67 1.39 0.60 23.65
CA GLY A 67 1.49 -0.84 23.95
C GLY A 67 0.34 -1.72 23.41
N THR A 68 0.56 -2.88 22.81
CA THR A 68 1.58 -3.90 23.08
C THR A 68 1.94 -4.64 21.79
N ALA A 69 3.24 -4.83 21.55
CA ALA A 69 3.70 -5.87 20.65
C ALA A 69 3.37 -7.23 21.28
N SER A 70 2.72 -8.11 20.51
CA SER A 70 2.65 -9.52 20.81
C SER A 70 3.19 -10.27 19.61
N SER A 71 4.48 -10.60 19.69
CA SER A 71 5.12 -11.59 18.84
C SER A 71 6.11 -12.31 19.73
N SER A 72 5.78 -13.55 20.05
CA SER A 72 6.65 -14.51 20.72
C SER A 72 7.93 -14.68 19.90
N GLY A 73 9.03 -14.14 20.41
CA GLY A 73 10.35 -14.24 19.82
C GLY A 73 11.35 -13.55 20.74
N MET A 74 12.29 -14.32 21.27
CA MET A 74 13.23 -13.92 22.31
C MET A 74 13.90 -12.58 21.96
N GLN A 75 13.74 -11.57 22.81
CA GLN A 75 14.47 -10.30 22.73
C GLN A 75 15.93 -10.57 23.12
N LEU A 76 16.73 -10.98 22.14
CA LEU A 76 18.19 -11.02 22.27
C LEU A 76 18.70 -9.58 22.26
N ASP A 77 19.28 -9.16 23.38
CA ASP A 77 19.97 -7.88 23.51
C ASP A 77 21.06 -7.79 22.44
N LYS A 78 21.11 -6.67 21.72
CA LYS A 78 22.01 -6.48 20.56
C LYS A 78 23.49 -6.66 20.95
N ASN A 79 23.88 -6.50 22.21
CA ASN A 79 25.27 -6.70 22.64
C ASN A 79 25.64 -8.19 22.79
N GLU A 80 24.67 -9.05 23.11
CA GLU A 80 24.87 -10.49 23.23
C GLU A 80 25.09 -11.12 21.84
N THR A 81 24.38 -10.64 20.82
CA THR A 81 24.51 -11.11 19.42
C THR A 81 25.91 -10.89 18.86
N PHE A 82 26.54 -9.74 19.16
CA PHE A 82 27.92 -9.48 18.71
C PHE A 82 28.95 -10.35 19.45
N ARG A 83 28.70 -10.66 20.73
CA ARG A 83 29.58 -11.54 21.52
C ARG A 83 29.47 -13.00 21.08
N ALA A 84 28.28 -13.46 20.71
CA ALA A 84 28.04 -14.82 20.25
C ALA A 84 28.62 -15.11 18.84
N LEU A 85 28.85 -14.08 18.02
CA LEU A 85 29.38 -14.23 16.66
C LEU A 85 30.92 -14.30 16.61
N LEU A 86 31.59 -13.97 17.72
CA LEU A 86 33.05 -13.89 17.84
C LEU A 86 33.64 -14.96 18.78
N ALA A 87 32.82 -15.88 19.28
CA ALA A 87 33.22 -17.06 20.03
C ALA A 87 33.13 -18.30 19.14
#